data_AF-A0A2W4SU18-F1
#
_entry.id   AF-A0A2W4SU18-F1
#
_cell.length_a   1.000
_cell.length_b   1.000
_cell.length_c   1.000
_cell.angle_alpha   90.00
_cell.angle_beta   90.00
_cell.angle_gamma   90.00
#
_symmetry.space_group_name_H-M   'P 1'
#
loop_
_entity.id
_entity.type
_entity.pdbx_description
1 polymer ?
#
loop_
_entity_poly.entity_id
_entity_poly.type
_entity_poly.pdbx_seq_one_letter_code
_entity_poly.pdbx_strand_id
1 'polypeptide(L)'
;MLLWSGSFETKIDFVDRHHKEIFQLLNNLINKMQQGNISHEDIDSAVHLLIHHTKNNFHNEELLMLESHVDQRHSAMHHMEHQSFIYDIDNFSEISGSYDRRITGKVDKLVRFMTFWLTYHTLGTDKLMAAQIANIKSGMTPQQAYDSLKDQKQDPVTVKMIQDSLLNLWLESKERCAQLEKKCGEFEKNIEELKVELQIMTFTHHN
;
A
#
# COMPACT_ATOMS: atom_id res chain seq x y z
N MET A 1 8.89 -3.70 12.34
CA MET A 1 9.11 -5.01 11.68
C MET A 1 7.78 -5.75 11.69
N LEU A 2 7.48 -6.46 10.60
CA LEU A 2 6.25 -7.20 10.42
C LEU A 2 6.54 -8.69 10.59
N LEU A 3 6.11 -9.29 11.69
CA LEU A 3 6.43 -10.68 12.01
C LEU A 3 5.30 -11.61 11.55
N TRP A 4 5.66 -12.64 10.78
CA TRP A 4 4.71 -13.68 10.40
C TRP A 4 4.21 -14.42 11.64
N SER A 5 2.90 -14.62 11.71
CA SER A 5 2.23 -15.36 12.77
C SER A 5 1.05 -16.14 12.17
N GLY A 6 0.50 -17.09 12.93
CA GLY A 6 -0.66 -17.87 12.49
C GLY A 6 -1.90 -17.03 12.16
N SER A 7 -1.98 -15.78 12.66
CA SER A 7 -3.09 -14.87 12.35
C SER A 7 -3.13 -14.48 10.87
N PHE A 8 -1.98 -14.45 10.19
CA PHE A 8 -1.85 -14.09 8.77
C PHE A 8 -2.08 -15.27 7.81
N GLU A 9 -2.22 -16.49 8.31
CA GLU A 9 -2.41 -17.66 7.45
C GLU A 9 -3.79 -17.65 6.80
N THR A 10 -3.79 -17.68 5.47
CA THR A 10 -4.97 -17.86 4.62
C THR A 10 -5.35 -19.33 4.47
N LYS A 11 -4.43 -20.26 4.81
CA LYS A 11 -4.54 -21.71 4.54
C LYS A 11 -4.50 -22.06 3.06
N ILE A 12 -4.01 -21.14 2.24
CA ILE A 12 -3.69 -21.36 0.83
C ILE A 12 -2.16 -21.28 0.69
N ASP A 13 -1.52 -22.44 0.51
CA ASP A 13 -0.06 -22.59 0.65
C ASP A 13 0.76 -21.59 -0.17
N PHE A 14 0.34 -21.31 -1.42
CA PHE A 14 1.11 -20.40 -2.27
C PHE A 14 0.92 -18.94 -1.88
N VAL A 15 -0.29 -18.54 -1.44
CA VAL A 15 -0.58 -17.19 -0.93
C VAL A 15 0.24 -16.93 0.33
N ASP A 16 0.20 -17.86 1.29
CA ASP A 16 0.96 -17.75 2.54
C ASP A 16 2.48 -17.72 2.30
N ARG A 17 2.97 -18.42 1.26
CA ARG A 17 4.39 -18.38 0.87
C ARG A 17 4.78 -17.01 0.34
N HIS A 18 4.00 -16.46 -0.60
CA HIS A 18 4.30 -15.15 -1.18
C HIS A 18 4.21 -14.03 -0.13
N HIS A 19 3.23 -14.06 0.77
CA HIS A 19 3.17 -13.10 1.87
C HIS A 19 4.40 -13.17 2.79
N LYS A 20 4.85 -14.38 3.15
CA LYS A 20 6.09 -14.57 3.93
C LYS A 20 7.30 -13.98 3.21
N GLU A 21 7.43 -14.19 1.91
CA GLU A 21 8.52 -13.62 1.10
C GLU A 21 8.48 -12.09 1.11
N ILE A 22 7.32 -11.48 0.90
CA ILE A 22 7.15 -10.01 0.97
C ILE A 22 7.51 -9.48 2.36
N PHE A 23 7.07 -10.15 3.43
CA PHE A 23 7.39 -9.76 4.82
C PHE A 23 8.89 -9.85 5.09
N GLN A 24 9.55 -10.89 4.57
CA GLN A 24 11.00 -11.07 4.69
C GLN A 24 11.75 -9.96 3.96
N LEU A 25 11.37 -9.64 2.71
CA LEU A 25 11.96 -8.55 1.94
C LEU A 25 11.83 -7.20 2.66
N LEU A 26 10.63 -6.90 3.18
CA LEU A 26 10.36 -5.68 3.93
C LEU A 26 11.20 -5.60 5.22
N ASN A 27 11.26 -6.69 6.00
CA ASN A 27 12.08 -6.74 7.21
C ASN A 27 13.58 -6.64 6.93
N ASN A 28 14.05 -7.22 5.83
CA ASN A 28 15.44 -7.11 5.41
C ASN A 28 15.80 -5.65 5.08
N LEU A 29 14.91 -4.94 4.39
CA LEU A 29 15.09 -3.50 4.12
C LEU A 29 15.14 -2.70 5.42
N ILE A 30 14.18 -2.92 6.34
CA ILE A 30 14.16 -2.27 7.67
C ILE A 30 15.48 -2.48 8.41
N ASN A 31 15.96 -3.73 8.48
CA ASN A 31 17.18 -4.06 9.20
C ASN A 31 18.41 -3.37 8.62
N LYS A 32 18.56 -3.39 7.29
CA LYS A 32 19.68 -2.72 6.62
C LYS A 32 19.65 -1.20 6.85
N MET A 33 18.47 -0.57 6.83
CA MET A 33 18.32 0.84 7.14
C MET A 33 18.72 1.17 8.58
N GLN A 34 18.29 0.35 9.55
CA GLN A 34 18.61 0.55 10.97
C GLN A 34 20.10 0.38 11.28
N GLN A 35 20.81 -0.48 10.55
CA GLN A 35 22.25 -0.67 10.69
C GLN A 35 23.08 0.50 10.13
N GLY A 36 22.47 1.43 9.39
CA GLY A 36 23.14 2.62 8.84
C GLY A 36 24.13 2.35 7.70
N ASN A 37 24.27 1.09 7.26
CA ASN A 37 25.25 0.64 6.28
C ASN A 37 24.60 0.24 4.95
N ILE A 38 23.61 1.01 4.48
CA ILE A 38 22.94 0.73 3.20
C ILE A 38 23.20 1.88 2.22
N SER A 39 23.67 1.54 1.02
CA SER A 39 23.85 2.53 -0.05
C SER A 39 22.51 2.93 -0.67
N HIS A 40 22.48 4.04 -1.41
CA HIS A 40 21.28 4.44 -2.16
C HIS A 40 20.89 3.38 -3.21
N GLU A 41 21.87 2.76 -3.86
CA GLU A 41 21.67 1.69 -4.86
C GLU A 41 21.07 0.43 -4.22
N ASP A 42 21.51 0.07 -3.01
CA ASP A 42 20.96 -1.06 -2.25
C ASP A 42 19.51 -0.82 -1.83
N ILE A 43 19.19 0.41 -1.41
CA ILE A 43 17.80 0.81 -1.08
C ILE A 43 16.93 0.67 -2.33
N ASP A 44 17.36 1.26 -3.43
CA ASP A 44 16.60 1.28 -4.68
C ASP A 44 16.36 -0.14 -5.21
N SER A 45 17.40 -0.97 -5.20
CA SER A 45 17.29 -2.38 -5.58
C SER A 45 16.33 -3.16 -4.68
N ALA A 46 16.37 -2.93 -3.37
CA ALA A 46 15.48 -3.58 -2.41
C ALA A 46 14.02 -3.15 -2.59
N VAL A 47 13.77 -1.86 -2.85
CA VAL A 47 12.44 -1.31 -3.12
C VAL A 47 11.89 -1.88 -4.43
N HIS A 48 12.68 -1.89 -5.51
CA HIS A 48 12.28 -2.47 -6.79
C HIS A 48 11.93 -3.96 -6.67
N LEU A 49 12.76 -4.73 -5.95
CA LEU A 49 12.49 -6.14 -5.70
C LEU A 49 11.19 -6.34 -4.93
N LEU A 50 10.97 -5.55 -3.88
CA LEU A 50 9.76 -5.61 -3.07
C LEU A 50 8.50 -5.31 -3.90
N ILE A 51 8.54 -4.24 -4.70
CA ILE A 51 7.43 -3.86 -5.60
C ILE A 51 7.16 -4.97 -6.62
N HIS A 52 8.20 -5.56 -7.21
CA HIS A 52 8.06 -6.64 -8.17
C HIS A 52 7.37 -7.87 -7.56
N HIS A 53 7.81 -8.30 -6.37
CA HIS A 53 7.19 -9.43 -5.67
C HIS A 53 5.73 -9.15 -5.29
N THR A 54 5.41 -7.94 -4.83
CA THR A 54 4.03 -7.57 -4.51
C THR A 54 3.12 -7.55 -5.74
N LYS A 55 3.58 -6.97 -6.86
CA LYS A 55 2.81 -6.98 -8.13
C LYS A 55 2.54 -8.40 -8.63
N ASN A 56 3.54 -9.29 -8.54
CA ASN A 56 3.36 -10.70 -8.90
C ASN A 56 2.40 -11.42 -7.94
N ASN A 57 2.42 -11.13 -6.64
CA ASN A 57 1.49 -11.71 -5.67
C ASN A 57 0.04 -11.37 -6.02
N PHE A 58 -0.25 -10.09 -6.23
CA PHE A 58 -1.58 -9.60 -6.58
C PHE A 58 -2.10 -10.24 -7.86
N HIS A 59 -1.25 -10.36 -8.88
CA HIS A 59 -1.62 -11.05 -10.12
C HIS A 59 -2.04 -12.51 -9.86
N ASN A 60 -1.26 -13.24 -9.06
CA ASN A 60 -1.56 -14.64 -8.73
C ASN A 60 -2.84 -14.80 -7.90
N GLU A 61 -3.11 -13.87 -6.98
CA GLU A 61 -4.34 -13.85 -6.17
C GLU A 61 -5.56 -13.52 -7.02
N GLU A 62 -5.45 -12.56 -7.94
CA GLU A 62 -6.53 -12.22 -8.87
C GLU A 62 -6.86 -13.39 -9.81
N LEU A 63 -5.85 -14.09 -10.32
CA LEU A 63 -6.04 -15.33 -11.07
C LEU A 63 -6.73 -16.40 -10.22
N LEU A 64 -6.28 -16.59 -8.98
CA LEU A 64 -6.90 -17.54 -8.06
C LEU A 64 -8.37 -17.21 -7.79
N MET A 65 -8.70 -15.92 -7.57
CA MET A 65 -10.08 -15.47 -7.37
C MET A 65 -10.94 -15.78 -8.60
N LEU A 66 -10.41 -15.53 -9.79
CA LEU A 66 -11.09 -15.82 -11.05
C LEU A 66 -11.35 -17.33 -11.22
N GLU A 67 -10.31 -18.16 -11.04
CA GLU A 67 -10.39 -19.62 -11.18
C GLU A 67 -11.29 -20.27 -10.14
N SER A 68 -11.35 -19.69 -8.93
CA SER A 68 -12.19 -20.19 -7.83
C SER A 68 -13.60 -19.61 -7.86
N HIS A 69 -13.93 -18.77 -8.85
CA HIS A 69 -15.22 -18.09 -8.96
C HIS A 69 -15.61 -17.30 -7.71
N VAL A 70 -14.66 -16.62 -7.07
CA VAL A 70 -14.95 -15.73 -5.92
C VAL A 70 -15.99 -14.68 -6.34
N ASP A 71 -16.90 -14.34 -5.43
CA ASP A 71 -18.00 -13.40 -5.72
C ASP A 71 -17.46 -12.05 -6.20
N GLN A 72 -18.09 -11.51 -7.26
CA GLN A 72 -17.67 -10.28 -7.91
C GLN A 72 -17.59 -9.09 -6.96
N ARG A 73 -18.43 -9.04 -5.91
CA ARG A 73 -18.40 -7.96 -4.91
C ARG A 73 -17.06 -7.94 -4.17
N HIS A 74 -16.51 -9.11 -3.86
CA HIS A 74 -15.20 -9.21 -3.24
C HIS A 74 -14.09 -9.00 -4.25
N SER A 75 -14.11 -9.71 -5.39
CA SER A 75 -12.99 -9.64 -6.34
C SER A 75 -12.80 -8.25 -6.96
N ALA A 76 -13.88 -7.51 -7.23
CA ALA A 76 -13.79 -6.13 -7.71
C ALA A 76 -13.21 -5.17 -6.67
N MET A 77 -13.62 -5.31 -5.40
CA MET A 77 -13.09 -4.50 -4.30
C MET A 77 -11.61 -4.83 -4.04
N HIS A 78 -11.27 -6.11 -4.00
CA HIS A 78 -9.91 -6.60 -3.81
C HIS A 78 -8.97 -6.10 -4.93
N HIS A 79 -9.37 -6.23 -6.20
CA HIS A 79 -8.62 -5.69 -7.32
C HIS A 79 -8.43 -4.18 -7.23
N MET A 80 -9.46 -3.42 -6.82
CA MET A 80 -9.35 -1.98 -6.61
C MET A 80 -8.32 -1.64 -5.52
N GLU A 81 -8.28 -2.39 -4.41
CA GLU A 81 -7.26 -2.21 -3.37
C GLU A 81 -5.85 -2.46 -3.91
N HIS A 82 -5.65 -3.51 -4.72
CA HIS A 82 -4.38 -3.79 -5.41
C HIS A 82 -3.94 -2.65 -6.31
N GLN A 83 -4.84 -2.15 -7.17
CA GLN A 83 -4.52 -1.05 -8.08
C GLN A 83 -4.18 0.23 -7.32
N SER A 84 -4.92 0.54 -6.25
CA SER A 84 -4.62 1.69 -5.39
C SER A 84 -3.26 1.55 -4.72
N PHE A 85 -2.91 0.36 -4.23
CA PHE A 85 -1.61 0.11 -3.64
C PHE A 85 -0.47 0.26 -4.65
N ILE A 86 -0.64 -0.31 -5.86
CA ILE A 86 0.34 -0.17 -6.95
C ILE A 86 0.57 1.31 -7.30
N TYR A 87 -0.51 2.09 -7.38
CA TYR A 87 -0.40 3.53 -7.61
C TYR A 87 0.41 4.23 -6.51
N ASP A 88 0.12 3.93 -5.23
CA ASP A 88 0.85 4.53 -4.11
C ASP A 88 2.35 4.15 -4.13
N ILE A 89 2.70 2.87 -4.31
CA ILE A 89 4.10 2.42 -4.32
C ILE A 89 4.89 2.95 -5.52
N ASP A 90 4.26 3.07 -6.70
CA ASP A 90 4.93 3.61 -7.88
C ASP A 90 5.26 5.10 -7.66
N ASN A 91 4.37 5.86 -7.01
CA ASN A 91 4.66 7.23 -6.57
C ASN A 91 5.81 7.33 -5.55
N PHE A 92 6.06 6.30 -4.74
CA PHE A 92 7.24 6.25 -3.87
C PHE A 92 8.52 5.95 -4.67
N SER A 93 8.43 5.12 -5.71
CA SER A 93 9.57 4.69 -6.55
C SER A 93 10.11 5.78 -7.48
N GLU A 94 9.24 6.63 -8.06
CA GLU A 94 9.69 7.74 -8.90
C GLU A 94 10.60 8.73 -8.16
N ILE A 95 10.56 8.71 -6.83
CA ILE A 95 11.30 9.63 -5.99
C ILE A 95 12.72 9.12 -5.66
N SER A 96 12.99 7.81 -5.75
CA SER A 96 14.34 7.24 -5.51
C SER A 96 15.34 7.57 -6.61
N GLY A 97 14.87 7.90 -7.83
CA GLY A 97 15.72 8.32 -8.96
C GLY A 97 16.35 9.71 -8.81
N SER A 98 15.95 10.50 -7.80
CA SER A 98 16.61 11.76 -7.45
C SER A 98 17.66 11.51 -6.37
N TYR A 99 18.93 11.92 -6.59
CA TYR A 99 20.00 11.94 -5.59
C TYR A 99 19.70 12.96 -4.46
N ASP A 100 18.57 12.78 -3.79
CA ASP A 100 18.04 13.64 -2.75
C ASP A 100 18.48 13.12 -1.40
N ARG A 101 19.09 13.99 -0.57
CA ARG A 101 19.48 13.69 0.81
C ARG A 101 18.30 13.23 1.69
N ARG A 102 17.06 13.36 1.20
CA ARG A 102 15.83 12.91 1.87
C ARG A 102 15.43 11.46 1.56
N ILE A 103 16.19 10.69 0.76
CA ILE A 103 15.85 9.30 0.42
C ILE A 103 15.51 8.47 1.66
N THR A 104 16.29 8.52 2.73
CA THR A 104 16.04 7.74 3.94
C THR A 104 14.67 8.03 4.56
N GLY A 105 14.24 9.29 4.60
CA GLY A 105 12.93 9.67 5.13
C GLY A 105 11.77 9.27 4.22
N LYS A 106 11.99 9.17 2.91
CA LYS A 106 10.98 8.70 1.95
C LYS A 106 10.81 7.18 2.02
N VAL A 107 11.91 6.46 2.16
CA VAL A 107 11.92 5.00 2.32
C VAL A 107 11.27 4.62 3.64
N ASP A 108 11.50 5.37 4.73
CA ASP A 108 10.80 5.15 6.00
C ASP A 108 9.28 5.25 5.84
N LYS A 109 8.80 6.28 5.13
CA LYS A 109 7.37 6.44 4.81
C LYS A 109 6.84 5.27 3.98
N LEU A 110 7.56 4.84 2.95
CA LEU A 110 7.18 3.67 2.13
C LEU A 110 7.08 2.40 2.98
N VAL A 111 8.12 2.11 3.77
CA VAL A 111 8.16 0.92 4.64
C VAL A 111 7.00 0.91 5.62
N ARG A 112 6.68 2.07 6.20
CA ARG A 112 5.58 2.22 7.15
C ARG A 112 4.22 2.02 6.48
N PHE A 113 4.01 2.66 5.32
CA PHE A 113 2.83 2.44 4.47
C PHE A 113 2.63 0.97 4.14
N MET A 114 3.67 0.30 3.62
CA MET A 114 3.63 -1.12 3.27
C MET A 114 3.33 -2.00 4.48
N THR A 115 3.92 -1.70 5.64
CA THR A 115 3.68 -2.47 6.88
C THR A 115 2.20 -2.44 7.26
N PHE A 116 1.59 -1.26 7.30
CA PHE A 116 0.19 -1.12 7.69
C PHE A 116 -0.76 -1.64 6.62
N TRP A 117 -0.48 -1.38 5.35
CA TRP A 117 -1.31 -1.85 4.25
C TRP A 117 -1.32 -3.38 4.18
N LEU A 118 -0.15 -4.03 4.21
CA LEU A 118 -0.05 -5.51 4.22
C LEU A 118 -0.75 -6.10 5.44
N THR A 119 -0.64 -5.46 6.61
CA THR A 119 -1.33 -5.94 7.82
C THR A 119 -2.85 -5.89 7.67
N TYR A 120 -3.38 -4.76 7.20
CA TYR A 120 -4.81 -4.58 6.93
C TYR A 120 -5.30 -5.59 5.89
N HIS A 121 -4.64 -5.64 4.74
CA HIS A 121 -5.08 -6.38 3.57
C HIS A 121 -5.02 -7.89 3.80
N THR A 122 -3.90 -8.40 4.36
CA THR A 122 -3.77 -9.83 4.67
C THR A 122 -4.75 -10.30 5.74
N LEU A 123 -4.98 -9.50 6.79
CA LEU A 123 -5.90 -9.91 7.87
C LEU A 123 -7.37 -9.72 7.53
N GLY A 124 -7.68 -8.77 6.64
CA GLY A 124 -9.03 -8.44 6.21
C GLY A 124 -9.38 -9.11 4.88
N THR A 125 -8.86 -8.55 3.80
CA THR A 125 -9.22 -8.88 2.42
C THR A 125 -8.81 -10.30 2.04
N ASP A 126 -7.55 -10.69 2.22
CA ASP A 126 -7.04 -12.00 1.76
C ASP A 126 -7.66 -13.17 2.52
N LYS A 127 -7.91 -13.00 3.82
CA LYS A 127 -8.59 -14.02 4.62
C LYS A 127 -10.04 -14.20 4.23
N LEU A 128 -10.72 -13.12 3.83
CA LEU A 128 -12.09 -13.22 3.28
C LEU A 128 -12.10 -13.87 1.90
N MET A 129 -11.10 -13.62 1.06
CA MET A 129 -10.89 -14.36 -0.19
C MET A 129 -10.76 -15.86 0.11
N ALA A 130 -9.84 -16.22 1.00
CA ALA A 130 -9.57 -17.63 1.31
C ALA A 130 -10.78 -18.34 1.92
N ALA A 131 -11.52 -17.67 2.80
CA ALA A 131 -12.75 -18.20 3.37
C ALA A 131 -13.83 -18.45 2.30
N GLN A 132 -13.99 -17.53 1.32
CA GLN A 132 -14.91 -17.75 0.20
C GLN A 132 -14.47 -18.95 -0.65
N ILE A 133 -13.19 -19.06 -0.98
CA ILE A 133 -12.64 -20.18 -1.76
C ILE A 133 -12.90 -21.51 -1.03
N ALA A 134 -12.71 -21.57 0.28
CA ALA A 134 -12.98 -22.77 1.07
C ALA A 134 -14.48 -23.14 1.07
N ASN A 135 -15.37 -22.15 1.20
CA ASN A 135 -16.82 -22.36 1.16
C ASN A 135 -17.29 -22.83 -0.22
N ILE A 136 -16.75 -22.25 -1.30
CA ILE A 136 -17.05 -22.65 -2.68
C ILE A 136 -16.60 -24.10 -2.92
N LYS A 137 -15.37 -24.45 -2.50
CA LYS A 137 -14.86 -25.84 -2.58
C LYS A 137 -15.71 -26.83 -1.77
N SER A 138 -16.40 -26.36 -0.74
CA SER A 138 -17.32 -27.15 0.08
C SER A 138 -18.74 -27.26 -0.52
N GLY A 139 -18.97 -26.72 -1.72
CA GLY A 139 -20.21 -26.85 -2.47
C GLY A 139 -21.14 -25.63 -2.39
N MET A 140 -20.75 -24.54 -1.73
CA MET A 140 -21.52 -23.30 -1.77
C MET A 140 -21.41 -22.61 -3.13
N THR A 141 -22.46 -21.91 -3.53
CA THR A 141 -22.35 -20.94 -4.64
C THR A 141 -21.49 -19.74 -4.21
N PRO A 142 -20.84 -19.02 -5.15
CA PRO A 142 -20.07 -17.81 -4.84
C PRO A 142 -20.85 -16.78 -4.01
N GLN A 143 -22.12 -16.56 -4.35
CA GLN A 143 -23.00 -15.64 -3.63
C GLN A 143 -23.22 -16.07 -2.18
N GLN A 144 -23.53 -17.35 -1.95
CA GLN A 144 -23.70 -17.90 -0.61
C GLN A 144 -22.41 -17.83 0.20
N ALA A 145 -21.27 -18.14 -0.43
CA ALA A 145 -19.95 -18.06 0.20
C ALA A 145 -19.67 -16.64 0.70
N TYR A 146 -19.94 -15.61 -0.12
CA TYR A 146 -19.79 -14.21 0.28
C TYR A 146 -20.77 -13.80 1.39
N ASP A 147 -22.06 -14.08 1.20
CA ASP A 147 -23.10 -13.63 2.14
C ASP A 147 -22.97 -14.29 3.51
N SER A 148 -22.48 -15.54 3.58
CA SER A 148 -22.25 -16.25 4.84
C SER A 148 -21.17 -15.65 5.73
N LEU A 149 -20.26 -14.84 5.17
CA LEU A 149 -19.12 -14.27 5.89
C LEU A 149 -19.41 -12.91 6.51
N LYS A 150 -20.55 -12.28 6.19
CA LYS A 150 -20.94 -10.95 6.70
C LYS A 150 -21.03 -10.90 8.23
N ASP A 151 -21.48 -11.99 8.85
CA ASP A 151 -21.67 -12.08 10.29
C ASP A 151 -20.53 -12.85 11.00
N GLN A 152 -19.45 -13.18 10.28
CA GLN A 152 -18.36 -13.94 10.86
C GLN A 152 -17.58 -13.06 11.84
N LYS A 153 -17.61 -13.43 13.12
CA LYS A 153 -16.85 -12.75 14.16
C LYS A 153 -15.35 -13.03 13.97
N GLN A 154 -14.58 -11.99 13.70
CA GLN A 154 -13.13 -12.02 13.83
C GLN A 154 -12.73 -11.93 15.31
N ASP A 155 -11.57 -12.49 15.66
CA ASP A 155 -11.07 -12.39 17.01
C ASP A 155 -10.71 -10.92 17.35
N PRO A 156 -10.85 -10.49 18.62
CA PRO A 156 -10.63 -9.10 19.00
C PRO A 156 -9.20 -8.59 18.72
N VAL A 157 -8.21 -9.48 18.70
CA VAL A 157 -6.80 -9.08 18.44
C VAL A 157 -6.63 -8.75 16.96
N THR A 158 -7.13 -9.58 16.06
CA THR A 158 -7.13 -9.31 14.61
C THR A 158 -7.89 -8.04 14.29
N VAL A 159 -9.08 -7.83 14.88
CA VAL A 159 -9.86 -6.60 14.70
C VAL A 159 -9.04 -5.38 15.12
N LYS A 160 -8.37 -5.45 16.28
CA LYS A 160 -7.51 -4.36 16.76
C LYS A 160 -6.33 -4.09 15.81
N MET A 161 -5.67 -5.13 15.29
CA MET A 161 -4.57 -4.96 14.34
C MET A 161 -5.02 -4.28 13.04
N ILE A 162 -6.18 -4.67 12.52
CA ILE A 162 -6.81 -4.05 11.35
C ILE A 162 -7.13 -2.57 11.64
N GLN A 163 -7.77 -2.29 12.77
CA GLN A 163 -8.12 -0.92 13.18
C GLN A 163 -6.89 -0.03 13.36
N ASP A 164 -5.85 -0.53 14.05
CA ASP A 164 -4.59 0.18 14.25
C ASP A 164 -3.94 0.47 12.89
N SER A 165 -3.96 -0.47 11.96
CA SER A 165 -3.41 -0.30 10.61
C SER A 165 -4.18 0.76 9.80
N LEU A 166 -5.51 0.70 9.81
CA LEU A 166 -6.37 1.68 9.13
C LEU A 166 -6.19 3.09 9.71
N LEU A 167 -6.08 3.21 11.04
CA LEU A 167 -5.85 4.50 11.69
C LEU A 167 -4.51 5.11 11.23
N ASN A 168 -3.45 4.31 11.16
CA ASN A 168 -2.15 4.80 10.70
C ASN A 168 -2.15 5.19 9.22
N LEU A 169 -2.76 4.38 8.35
CA LEU A 169 -2.93 4.73 6.93
C LEU A 169 -3.72 6.03 6.74
N TRP A 170 -4.78 6.22 7.54
CA TRP A 170 -5.56 7.46 7.54
C TRP A 170 -4.75 8.66 8.02
N LEU A 171 -3.99 8.52 9.11
CA LEU A 171 -3.11 9.58 9.61
C LEU A 171 -2.06 9.99 8.56
N GLU A 172 -1.47 9.03 7.87
CA GLU A 172 -0.53 9.29 6.77
C GLU A 172 -1.18 9.98 5.58
N SER A 173 -2.39 9.55 5.19
CA SER A 173 -3.17 10.21 4.15
C SER A 173 -3.47 11.66 4.53
N LYS A 174 -3.86 11.90 5.79
CA LYS A 174 -4.13 13.25 6.30
C LYS A 174 -2.88 14.14 6.26
N GLU A 175 -1.72 13.61 6.64
CA GLU A 175 -0.45 14.34 6.56
C GLU A 175 -0.12 14.73 5.10
N ARG A 176 -0.34 13.79 4.15
CA ARG A 176 -0.15 14.03 2.72
C ARG A 176 -1.09 15.14 2.20
N CYS A 177 -2.37 15.10 2.56
CA CYS A 177 -3.33 16.14 2.19
C CYS A 177 -2.91 17.52 2.71
N ALA A 178 -2.52 17.63 3.98
CA ALA A 178 -2.07 18.90 4.56
C ALA A 178 -0.81 19.45 3.86
N GLN A 179 0.11 18.56 3.45
CA GLN A 179 1.30 18.95 2.66
C GLN A 179 0.92 19.44 1.26
N LEU A 180 -0.06 18.82 0.61
CA LEU A 180 -0.56 19.26 -0.70
C LEU A 180 -1.26 20.61 -0.60
N GLU A 181 -2.14 20.80 0.40
CA GLU A 181 -2.82 22.08 0.66
C GLU A 181 -1.80 23.21 0.85
N LYS A 182 -0.73 22.96 1.63
CA LYS A 182 0.34 23.95 1.82
C LYS A 182 1.05 24.29 0.51
N LYS A 183 1.42 23.28 -0.29
CA LYS A 183 2.08 23.50 -1.60
C LYS A 183 1.19 24.25 -2.58
N CYS A 184 -0.11 23.93 -2.63
CA CYS A 184 -1.08 24.65 -3.44
C CYS A 184 -1.13 26.14 -3.06
N GLY A 185 -1.20 26.44 -1.75
CA GLY A 185 -1.16 27.83 -1.28
C GLY A 185 0.16 28.56 -1.61
N GLU A 186 1.30 27.86 -1.54
CA GLU A 186 2.60 28.41 -1.97
C GLU A 186 2.62 28.72 -3.47
N PHE A 187 2.07 27.82 -4.30
CA PHE A 187 1.97 28.07 -5.74
C PHE A 187 1.03 29.22 -6.07
N GLU A 188 -0.12 29.33 -5.40
CA GLU A 188 -1.05 30.46 -5.56
C GLU A 188 -0.37 31.79 -5.23
N LYS A 189 0.41 31.84 -4.15
CA LYS A 189 1.18 33.03 -3.77
C LYS A 189 2.23 33.40 -4.82
N ASN A 190 3.02 32.42 -5.28
CA ASN A 190 4.04 32.65 -6.30
C ASN A 190 3.44 33.15 -7.62
N ILE A 191 2.27 32.62 -8.00
CA ILE A 191 1.54 33.07 -9.19
C ILE A 191 1.11 34.53 -9.03
N GLU A 192 0.66 34.93 -7.85
CA GLU A 192 0.24 36.32 -7.59
C GLU A 192 1.41 37.29 -7.58
N GLU A 193 2.54 36.92 -6.97
CA GLU A 193 3.79 37.71 -7.01
C GLU A 193 4.27 37.92 -8.45
N LEU A 194 4.29 36.86 -9.27
CA LEU A 194 4.68 36.93 -10.68
C LEU A 194 3.74 37.82 -11.51
N LYS A 195 2.42 37.81 -11.23
CA LYS A 195 1.47 38.71 -11.90
C LYS A 195 1.75 40.17 -11.58
N VAL A 196 2.05 40.48 -10.31
CA VAL A 196 2.39 41.85 -9.88
C VAL A 196 3.67 42.32 -10.55
N GLU A 197 4.71 41.49 -10.59
CA GLU A 197 5.96 41.81 -11.29
C GLU A 197 5.75 42.08 -12.79
N LEU A 198 4.93 41.26 -13.46
CA LEU A 198 4.59 41.43 -14.87
C LEU A 198 3.84 42.74 -15.13
N GLN A 199 2.92 43.13 -14.23
CA GLN A 199 2.23 44.42 -14.31
C GLN A 199 3.21 45.59 -14.15
N ILE A 200 4.18 45.50 -13.22
CA ILE A 200 5.18 46.55 -13.04
C ILE A 200 6.08 46.68 -14.29
N MET A 201 6.53 45.57 -14.88
CA MET A 201 7.37 45.58 -16.08
C MET A 201 6.65 46.11 -17.33
N THR A 202 5.35 45.84 -17.46
CA THR A 202 4.56 46.37 -18.60
C THR A 202 4.32 47.87 -18.49
N PHE A 203 4.17 48.40 -17.28
CA PHE A 203 4.06 49.84 -17.02
C PHE A 203 5.37 50.60 -17.22
N THR A 204 6.53 50.02 -16.91
CA THR A 204 7.84 50.68 -17.09
C THR A 204 8.34 50.71 -18.53
N HIS A 205 7.81 49.88 -19.43
CA HIS A 205 8.13 49.91 -20.87
C HIS A 205 7.25 50.83 -21.72
N HIS A 206 6.20 51.45 -21.14
CA HIS A 206 5.28 52.37 -21.84
C HIS A 206 5.46 53.85 -21.48
N ASN A 207 6.50 54.19 -20.69
CA ASN A 207 6.96 55.56 -20.40
C ASN A 207 8.37 55.77 -20.95
#